data_AF-A0A352SLJ3-F1
#
_entry.id   AF-A0A352SLJ3-F1
#
_cell.length_a   1.000
_cell.length_b   1.000
_cell.length_c   1.000
_cell.angle_alpha   90.00
_cell.angle_beta   90.00
_cell.angle_gamma   90.00
#
_symmetry.space_group_name_H-M   'P 1'
#
loop_
_entity.id
_entity.type
_entity.pdbx_description
1 polymer ?
#
loop_
_entity_poly.entity_id
_entity_poly.type
_entity_poly.pdbx_seq_one_letter_code
_entity_poly.pdbx_strand_id
1 'polypeptide(L)'
;LILWVKDQSKPLGPEEIALQESMVEAKAPVIRVFTHQDLAKDPTLDFANWDLSFDLTTPDASRLGALSDLMIERTLQAEYLNDESTLVTSSRHRQALMEAQAHIQSAIQGLDQSLPGDLIAIDLRGAIQQFGLITGAISNEDVLDSIFSRFCIGK
;
A
#
# COMPACT_ATOMS: atom_id res chain seq x y z
N LEU A 1 2.08 -9.55 -1.70
CA LEU A 1 3.09 -10.39 -2.36
C LEU A 1 2.75 -11.85 -2.07
N ILE A 2 2.65 -12.70 -3.10
CA ILE A 2 2.44 -14.14 -2.94
C ILE A 2 3.69 -14.85 -3.44
N LEU A 3 4.29 -15.70 -2.61
CA LEU A 3 5.39 -16.58 -3.03
C LEU A 3 4.78 -17.93 -3.42
N TRP A 4 4.78 -18.23 -4.72
CA TRP A 4 4.31 -19.52 -5.22
C TRP A 4 5.49 -20.43 -5.51
N VAL A 5 5.55 -21.55 -4.79
CA VAL A 5 6.64 -22.52 -4.87
C VAL A 5 6.13 -23.81 -5.51
N LYS A 6 6.77 -24.28 -6.58
CA LYS A 6 6.40 -25.49 -7.30
C LYS A 6 7.60 -26.38 -7.56
N ASP A 7 7.38 -27.68 -7.52
CA ASP A 7 8.34 -28.70 -7.92
C ASP A 7 8.37 -28.80 -9.46
N GLN A 8 9.54 -28.63 -10.07
CA GLN A 8 9.69 -28.65 -11.53
C GLN A 8 9.53 -30.06 -12.15
N SER A 9 9.57 -31.11 -11.33
CA SER A 9 9.50 -32.50 -11.78
C SER A 9 8.07 -33.01 -11.97
N LYS A 10 7.06 -32.21 -11.58
CA LYS A 10 5.65 -32.61 -11.59
C LYS A 10 4.83 -31.64 -12.43
N PRO A 11 3.89 -32.16 -13.25
CA PRO A 11 2.98 -31.31 -13.99
C PRO A 11 2.07 -30.51 -13.04
N LEU A 12 1.44 -29.47 -13.59
CA LEU A 12 0.41 -28.71 -12.90
C LEU A 12 -0.85 -29.55 -12.74
N GLY A 13 -1.23 -29.79 -11.48
CA GLY A 13 -2.51 -30.40 -11.16
C GLY A 13 -3.68 -29.44 -11.38
N PRO A 14 -4.92 -29.96 -11.50
CA PRO A 14 -6.11 -29.14 -11.70
C PRO A 14 -6.35 -28.12 -10.57
N GLU A 15 -6.00 -28.46 -9.33
CA GLU A 15 -6.08 -27.53 -8.19
C GLU A 15 -5.06 -26.39 -8.28
N GLU A 16 -3.84 -26.68 -8.76
CA GLU A 16 -2.79 -25.68 -8.91
C GLU A 16 -3.09 -24.69 -10.04
N ILE A 17 -3.73 -25.17 -11.11
CA ILE A 17 -4.23 -24.32 -12.21
C ILE A 17 -5.31 -23.37 -11.69
N ALA A 18 -6.29 -23.87 -10.93
CA ALA A 18 -7.34 -23.04 -10.34
C ALA A 18 -6.77 -21.98 -9.38
N LEU A 19 -5.76 -22.35 -8.58
CA LEU A 19 -5.05 -21.40 -7.72
C LEU A 19 -4.34 -20.32 -8.55
N GLN A 20 -3.63 -20.70 -9.61
CA GLN A 20 -2.95 -19.76 -10.48
C GLN A 20 -3.91 -18.74 -11.11
N GLU A 21 -5.09 -19.19 -11.57
CA GLU A 21 -6.14 -18.31 -12.10
C GLU A 21 -6.65 -17.33 -11.03
N SER A 22 -6.93 -17.81 -9.82
CA SER A 22 -7.40 -16.97 -8.71
C SER A 22 -6.37 -15.90 -8.31
N MET A 23 -5.07 -16.21 -8.41
CA MET A 23 -3.98 -15.28 -8.08
C MET A 23 -3.83 -14.17 -9.13
N VAL A 24 -4.07 -14.50 -10.41
CA VAL A 24 -4.11 -13.52 -11.51
C VAL A 24 -5.32 -12.59 -11.32
N GLU A 25 -6.47 -13.13 -10.92
CA GLU A 25 -7.68 -12.34 -10.68
C GLU A 25 -7.53 -11.38 -9.48
N ALA A 26 -6.86 -11.82 -8.42
CA ALA A 26 -6.60 -11.01 -7.23
C ALA A 26 -5.63 -9.82 -7.46
N LYS A 27 -5.02 -9.70 -8.65
CA LYS A 27 -4.00 -8.69 -9.01
C LYS A 27 -2.87 -8.55 -7.98
N ALA A 28 -2.63 -9.60 -7.19
CA ALA A 28 -1.58 -9.58 -6.19
C ALA A 28 -0.22 -9.73 -6.89
N PRO A 29 0.85 -9.02 -6.45
CA PRO A 29 2.18 -9.30 -6.96
C PRO A 29 2.55 -10.74 -6.56
N VAL A 30 2.86 -11.57 -7.54
CA VAL A 30 3.27 -12.97 -7.36
C VAL A 30 4.76 -13.10 -7.72
N ILE A 31 5.49 -13.85 -6.91
CA ILE A 31 6.82 -14.36 -7.25
C ILE A 31 6.69 -15.87 -7.42
N ARG A 32 6.99 -16.36 -8.62
CA ARG A 32 6.92 -17.78 -8.97
C ARG A 32 8.30 -18.42 -8.88
N VAL A 33 8.41 -19.48 -8.09
CA VAL A 33 9.66 -20.17 -7.77
C VAL A 33 9.55 -21.65 -8.06
N PHE A 34 10.45 -22.16 -8.91
CA PHE A 34 10.67 -23.60 -9.01
C PHE A 34 11.62 -24.14 -7.93
N THR A 35 11.44 -25.41 -7.60
CA THR A 35 12.28 -26.20 -6.69
C THR A 35 12.70 -27.51 -7.36
N HIS A 36 13.75 -28.16 -6.82
CA HIS A 36 14.29 -29.45 -7.29
C HIS A 36 14.88 -29.39 -8.71
N GLN A 37 15.83 -28.47 -8.91
CA GLN A 37 16.50 -28.24 -10.21
C GLN A 37 17.27 -29.45 -10.73
N ASP A 38 17.63 -30.36 -9.83
CA ASP A 38 18.33 -31.62 -10.05
C ASP A 38 17.49 -32.66 -10.79
N LEU A 39 16.16 -32.56 -10.72
CA LEU A 39 15.24 -33.46 -11.40
C LEU A 39 14.98 -33.05 -12.86
N ALA A 40 14.65 -34.03 -13.71
CA ALA A 40 14.27 -33.75 -15.10
C ALA A 40 13.09 -32.78 -15.15
N LYS A 41 13.21 -31.73 -15.96
CA LYS A 41 12.16 -30.73 -16.16
C LYS A 41 10.95 -31.38 -16.81
N ASP A 42 9.78 -31.16 -16.22
CA ASP A 42 8.54 -31.56 -16.88
C ASP A 42 8.28 -30.65 -18.10
N PRO A 43 8.14 -31.21 -19.32
CA PRO A 43 7.99 -30.42 -20.54
C PRO A 43 6.63 -29.72 -20.66
N THR A 44 5.66 -30.03 -19.80
CA THR A 44 4.34 -29.38 -19.77
C THR A 44 4.33 -28.06 -19.00
N LEU A 45 5.39 -27.78 -18.24
CA LEU A 45 5.54 -26.53 -17.50
C LEU A 45 6.08 -25.44 -18.43
N ASP A 46 5.37 -24.31 -18.49
CA ASP A 46 5.86 -23.11 -19.18
C ASP A 46 6.86 -22.37 -18.29
N PHE A 47 8.15 -22.73 -18.40
CA PHE A 47 9.23 -22.11 -17.63
C PHE A 47 9.46 -20.63 -17.96
N ALA A 48 8.99 -20.12 -19.10
CA ALA A 48 9.17 -18.71 -19.47
C ALA A 48 8.32 -17.76 -18.62
N ASN A 49 7.24 -18.30 -18.02
CA ASN A 49 6.33 -17.55 -17.17
C ASN A 49 6.76 -17.52 -15.68
N TRP A 50 7.98 -17.96 -15.34
CA TRP A 50 8.45 -18.05 -13.96
C TRP A 50 9.56 -17.05 -13.66
N ASP A 51 9.47 -16.39 -12.50
CA ASP A 51 10.39 -15.32 -12.12
C ASP A 51 11.76 -15.86 -11.70
N LEU A 52 11.76 -16.95 -10.93
CA LEU A 52 12.99 -17.56 -10.42
C LEU A 52 12.87 -19.08 -10.41
N SER A 53 14.02 -19.74 -10.45
CA SER A 53 14.13 -21.17 -10.16
C SER A 53 15.21 -21.35 -9.11
N PHE A 54 14.89 -22.11 -8.08
CA PHE A 54 15.76 -22.40 -6.96
C PHE A 54 15.96 -23.90 -6.80
N ASP A 55 17.07 -24.27 -6.21
CA ASP A 55 17.25 -25.60 -5.65
C ASP A 55 17.21 -25.46 -4.13
N LEU A 56 16.22 -26.05 -3.47
CA LEU A 56 16.12 -26.03 -2.00
C LEU A 56 16.96 -27.14 -1.36
N THR A 57 17.54 -28.05 -2.15
CA THR A 57 18.29 -29.20 -1.63
C THR A 57 19.69 -28.85 -1.15
N THR A 58 20.23 -27.68 -1.53
CA THR A 58 21.48 -27.13 -1.01
C THR A 58 21.24 -25.75 -0.41
N PRO A 59 21.60 -25.52 0.88
CA PRO A 59 21.52 -24.19 1.48
C PRO A 59 22.61 -23.29 0.90
N ASP A 60 22.32 -22.69 -0.26
CA ASP A 60 23.15 -21.67 -0.88
C ASP A 60 22.66 -20.28 -0.41
N ALA A 61 23.46 -19.65 0.46
CA ALA A 61 23.18 -18.32 0.99
C ALA A 61 23.09 -17.25 -0.11
N SER A 62 23.79 -17.42 -1.24
CA SER A 62 23.74 -16.48 -2.37
C SER A 62 22.37 -16.48 -3.06
N ARG A 63 21.69 -17.64 -3.07
CA ARG A 63 20.38 -17.82 -3.69
C ARG A 63 19.26 -17.26 -2.82
N LEU A 64 19.34 -17.45 -1.50
CA LEU A 64 18.42 -16.81 -0.56
C LEU A 64 18.50 -15.28 -0.61
N GLY A 65 19.71 -14.73 -0.82
CA GLY A 65 19.91 -13.30 -1.07
C GLY A 65 19.12 -12.81 -2.30
N ALA A 66 19.26 -13.49 -3.44
CA ALA A 66 18.55 -13.13 -4.67
C ALA A 66 17.01 -13.18 -4.53
N LEU A 67 16.47 -14.15 -3.76
CA LEU A 67 15.04 -14.19 -3.45
C LEU A 67 14.63 -13.00 -2.58
N SER A 68 15.40 -12.68 -1.55
CA SER A 68 15.16 -11.53 -0.68
C SER A 68 15.15 -10.22 -1.48
N ASP A 69 16.12 -10.04 -2.38
CA ASP A 69 16.20 -8.86 -3.24
C ASP A 69 14.97 -8.74 -4.16
N LEU A 70 14.54 -9.85 -4.78
CA LEU A 70 13.33 -9.86 -5.61
C LEU A 70 12.05 -9.60 -4.79
N MET A 71 11.96 -10.13 -3.57
CA MET A 71 10.83 -9.86 -2.68
C MET A 71 10.75 -8.39 -2.32
N ILE A 72 11.89 -7.74 -2.07
CA ILE A 72 11.99 -6.31 -1.81
C ILE A 72 11.54 -5.53 -3.04
N GLU A 73 12.09 -5.83 -4.21
CA GLU A 73 11.73 -5.18 -5.48
C GLU A 73 10.22 -5.26 -5.79
N ARG A 74 9.63 -6.45 -5.65
CA ARG A 74 8.21 -6.69 -5.97
C ARG A 74 7.24 -6.15 -4.92
N THR A 75 7.69 -6.00 -3.66
CA THR A 75 6.88 -5.42 -2.59
C THR A 75 6.92 -3.91 -2.60
N LEU A 76 8.09 -3.33 -2.90
CA LEU A 76 8.31 -1.90 -2.80
C LEU A 76 7.87 -1.09 -4.03
N GLN A 77 7.29 -1.73 -5.07
CA GLN A 77 6.79 -1.09 -6.32
C GLN A 77 7.48 0.26 -6.56
N ALA A 78 8.64 0.26 -7.23
CA ALA A 78 9.59 1.34 -7.60
C ALA A 78 9.27 2.84 -7.26
N GLU A 79 8.03 3.27 -7.20
CA GLU A 79 7.53 4.57 -6.75
C GLU A 79 7.93 4.93 -5.30
N TYR A 80 8.09 3.97 -4.38
CA TYR A 80 8.41 4.31 -2.97
C TYR A 80 9.90 4.54 -2.67
N LEU A 81 10.81 4.23 -3.60
CA LEU A 81 12.26 4.35 -3.37
C LEU A 81 12.85 5.69 -3.83
N ASN A 82 12.11 6.47 -4.64
CA ASN A 82 12.66 7.63 -5.34
C ASN A 82 12.14 8.99 -4.87
N ASP A 83 11.39 9.04 -3.77
CA ASP A 83 10.86 10.32 -3.29
C ASP A 83 11.32 10.56 -1.86
N GLU A 84 11.72 11.80 -1.55
CA GLU A 84 11.92 12.33 -0.18
C GLU A 84 10.58 12.38 0.60
N SER A 85 9.65 11.48 0.27
CA SER A 85 8.34 11.36 0.86
C SER A 85 8.48 10.77 2.26
N THR A 86 7.89 11.47 3.24
CA THR A 86 7.83 10.97 4.61
C THR A 86 6.91 9.75 4.65
N LEU A 87 7.48 8.56 4.88
CA LEU A 87 6.73 7.32 4.99
C LEU A 87 5.83 7.32 6.23
N VAL A 88 4.51 7.26 6.01
CA VAL A 88 3.51 7.11 7.08
C VAL A 88 3.33 5.62 7.40
N THR A 89 4.06 5.12 8.38
CA THR A 89 4.06 3.69 8.75
C THR A 89 2.93 3.29 9.71
N SER A 90 2.30 4.26 10.37
CA SER A 90 1.20 4.00 11.32
C SER A 90 -0.14 4.00 10.61
N SER A 91 -0.88 2.87 10.67
CA SER A 91 -2.25 2.77 10.17
C SER A 91 -3.18 3.82 10.77
N ARG A 92 -2.94 4.24 12.02
CA ARG A 92 -3.70 5.30 12.69
C ARG A 92 -3.45 6.67 12.04
N HIS A 93 -2.18 7.01 11.79
CA HIS A 93 -1.84 8.28 11.14
C HIS A 93 -2.33 8.30 9.69
N ARG A 94 -2.24 7.17 8.99
CA ARG A 94 -2.81 7.02 7.65
C ARG A 94 -4.31 7.29 7.66
N GLN A 95 -5.06 6.71 8.59
CA GLN A 95 -6.50 6.94 8.71
C GLN A 95 -6.83 8.41 8.97
N ALA A 96 -6.14 9.04 9.93
CA ALA A 96 -6.34 10.46 10.22
C ALA A 96 -6.03 11.36 9.01
N LEU A 97 -4.96 11.08 8.26
CA LEU A 97 -4.64 11.82 7.03
C LEU A 97 -5.71 11.64 5.94
N MET A 98 -6.26 10.44 5.78
CA MET A 98 -7.35 10.17 4.85
C MET A 98 -8.62 10.95 5.22
N GLU A 99 -8.96 10.99 6.51
CA GLU A 99 -10.10 11.75 7.01
C GLU A 99 -9.88 13.27 6.86
N ALA A 100 -8.67 13.75 7.13
CA ALA A 100 -8.31 15.15 6.91
C ALA A 100 -8.44 15.55 5.42
N GLN A 101 -7.97 14.68 4.52
CA GLN A 101 -8.10 14.89 3.08
C GLN A 101 -9.58 14.95 2.66
N ALA A 102 -10.41 14.06 3.17
CA ALA A 102 -11.85 14.05 2.86
C ALA A 102 -12.52 15.37 3.26
N HIS A 103 -12.23 15.86 4.47
CA HIS A 103 -12.72 17.16 4.93
C HIS A 103 -12.24 18.33 4.07
N ILE A 104 -10.95 18.37 3.69
CA ILE A 104 -10.43 19.40 2.79
C ILE A 104 -11.14 19.37 1.43
N GLN A 105 -11.38 18.17 0.89
CA GLN A 105 -12.08 18.01 -0.37
C GLN A 105 -13.54 18.53 -0.28
N SER A 106 -14.23 18.24 0.82
CA SER A 106 -15.57 18.78 1.09
C SER A 106 -15.57 20.30 1.21
N ALA A 107 -14.59 20.89 1.88
CA ALA A 107 -14.45 22.34 1.97
C ALA A 107 -14.22 22.98 0.59
N ILE A 108 -13.38 22.39 -0.26
CA ILE A 108 -13.15 22.84 -1.65
C ILE A 108 -14.44 22.75 -2.46
N GLN A 109 -15.16 21.63 -2.38
CA GLN A 109 -16.46 21.49 -3.06
C GLN A 109 -17.48 22.52 -2.56
N GLY A 110 -17.49 22.81 -1.26
CA GLY A 110 -18.34 23.83 -0.67
C GLY A 110 -18.01 25.24 -1.20
N LEU A 111 -16.73 25.56 -1.39
CA LEU A 111 -16.30 26.80 -2.05
C LEU A 111 -16.79 26.86 -3.50
N ASP A 112 -16.60 25.79 -4.27
CA ASP A 112 -17.03 25.71 -5.67
C ASP A 112 -18.56 25.85 -5.82
N GLN A 113 -19.31 25.37 -4.83
CA GLN A 113 -20.77 25.49 -4.76
C GLN A 113 -21.25 26.81 -4.13
N SER A 114 -20.34 27.72 -3.77
CA SER A 114 -20.65 28.99 -3.10
C SER A 114 -21.46 28.81 -1.80
N LEU A 115 -21.17 27.76 -1.04
CA LEU A 115 -21.78 27.54 0.27
C LEU A 115 -21.40 28.67 1.25
N PRO A 116 -22.25 28.97 2.24
CA PRO A 116 -21.90 29.87 3.33
C PRO A 116 -20.61 29.45 4.02
N GLY A 117 -19.79 30.43 4.38
CA GLY A 117 -18.50 30.21 5.06
C GLY A 117 -18.64 29.40 6.35
N ASP A 118 -19.77 29.49 7.05
CA ASP A 118 -20.03 28.71 8.26
C ASP A 118 -20.07 27.20 8.02
N LEU A 119 -20.59 26.78 6.85
CA LEU A 119 -20.63 25.36 6.46
C LEU A 119 -19.24 24.87 6.07
N ILE A 120 -18.51 25.67 5.29
CA ILE A 120 -17.12 25.36 4.87
C ILE A 120 -16.20 25.28 6.10
N ALA A 121 -16.43 26.13 7.10
CA ALA A 121 -15.67 26.12 8.34
C ALA A 121 -15.86 24.84 9.17
N ILE A 122 -16.98 24.12 9.04
CA ILE A 122 -17.18 22.82 9.69
C ILE A 122 -16.16 21.82 9.15
N ASP A 123 -16.01 21.74 7.83
CA ASP A 123 -15.08 20.82 7.18
C ASP A 123 -13.63 21.16 7.49
N LEU A 124 -13.25 22.45 7.46
CA LEU A 124 -11.90 22.87 7.83
C LEU A 124 -11.55 22.50 9.29
N ARG A 125 -12.51 22.62 10.22
CA ARG A 125 -12.32 22.17 11.61
C ARG A 125 -12.11 20.66 11.69
N GLY A 126 -12.89 19.89 10.93
CA GLY A 126 -12.72 18.45 10.83
C GLY A 126 -11.31 18.07 10.39
N ALA A 127 -10.78 18.73 9.36
CA ALA A 127 -9.41 18.49 8.90
C ALA A 127 -8.36 18.79 9.98
N ILE A 128 -8.51 19.91 10.70
CA ILE A 128 -7.56 20.31 11.76
C ILE A 128 -7.59 19.33 12.94
N GLN A 129 -8.77 18.86 13.35
CA GLN A 129 -8.90 17.85 14.40
C GLN A 129 -8.13 16.57 14.05
N GLN A 130 -8.24 16.12 12.79
CA GLN A 130 -7.54 14.94 12.30
C GLN A 130 -6.01 15.11 12.31
N PHE A 131 -5.50 16.29 11.95
CA PHE A 131 -4.08 16.60 12.11
C PHE A 131 -3.65 16.61 13.58
N GLY A 132 -4.51 17.10 14.47
CA GLY A 132 -4.31 17.07 15.92
C GLY A 132 -4.16 15.66 16.49
N LEU A 133 -4.87 14.67 15.94
CA LEU A 133 -4.72 13.26 16.34
C LEU A 133 -3.35 12.67 15.97
N ILE A 134 -2.68 13.24 14.96
CA ILE A 134 -1.36 12.80 14.50
C ILE A 134 -0.26 13.45 15.34
N THR A 135 -0.34 14.77 15.56
CA THR A 135 0.67 15.54 16.29
C THR A 135 0.49 15.47 17.82
N GLY A 136 -0.68 15.03 18.28
CA GLY A 136 -1.07 15.01 19.69
C GLY A 136 -1.31 16.41 20.29
N ALA A 137 -1.39 17.45 19.44
CA ALA A 137 -1.16 18.83 19.84
C ALA A 137 -2.38 19.77 19.73
N ILE A 138 -3.62 19.26 19.67
CA ILE A 138 -4.78 20.15 19.51
C ILE A 138 -5.91 19.74 20.46
N SER A 139 -6.22 20.62 21.42
CA SER A 139 -7.55 20.65 22.03
C SER A 139 -8.49 21.39 21.08
N ASN A 140 -9.78 21.08 21.10
CA ASN A 140 -10.78 21.77 20.26
C ASN A 140 -10.80 23.30 20.44
N GLU A 141 -10.22 23.82 21.51
CA GLU A 141 -10.21 25.24 21.87
C GLU A 141 -9.23 26.06 21.02
N ASP A 142 -8.04 25.53 20.70
CA ASP A 142 -7.00 26.26 19.95
C ASP A 142 -7.41 26.53 18.48
N VAL A 143 -8.19 25.63 17.90
CA VAL A 143 -8.70 25.75 16.53
C VAL A 143 -9.76 26.85 16.43
N LEU A 144 -10.60 26.97 17.45
CA LEU A 144 -11.66 27.99 17.50
C LEU A 144 -11.04 29.39 17.63
N ASP A 145 -10.07 29.57 18.52
CA ASP A 145 -9.38 30.85 18.71
C ASP A 145 -8.65 31.32 17.44
N SER A 146 -8.00 30.39 16.71
CA SER A 146 -7.34 30.71 15.44
C SER A 146 -8.31 31.21 14.37
N ILE A 147 -9.49 30.60 14.25
CA ILE A 147 -10.48 30.94 13.21
C ILE A 147 -11.18 32.25 13.59
N PHE A 148 -11.63 32.39 14.83
CA PHE A 148 -12.39 33.57 15.29
C PHE A 148 -11.53 34.80 15.60
N SER A 149 -10.22 34.65 15.80
CA SER A 149 -9.30 35.81 15.93
C SER A 149 -9.30 36.73 14.70
N ARG A 150 -9.75 36.23 13.54
CA ARG A 150 -9.81 36.99 12.27
C ARG A 150 -11.22 37.39 11.86
N PHE A 151 -12.26 36.92 12.56
CA PHE A 151 -13.62 37.41 12.38
C PHE A 151 -13.90 38.48 13.42
N CYS A 152 -13.97 39.75 12.99
CA CYS A 152 -14.53 40.79 13.83
C CYS A 152 -15.99 40.44 14.14
N ILE A 153 -16.25 39.82 15.29
CA ILE A 153 -17.58 39.74 15.88
C ILE A 153 -17.90 41.15 16.38
N GLY A 154 -18.47 41.98 15.50
CA GLY A 154 -19.23 43.18 15.85
C GLY A 154 -18.43 44.42 16.26
N LYS A 155 -18.09 45.24 15.26
CA LYS A 155 -18.59 46.62 15.18
C LYS A 155 -19.18 46.85 13.79
#